data_AF-A0A9E3I0P9-F1
#
_entry.id   AF-A0A9E3I0P9-F1
#
_cell.length_a   1.000
_cell.length_b   1.000
_cell.length_c   1.000
_cell.angle_alpha   90.00
_cell.angle_beta   90.00
_cell.angle_gamma   90.00
#
_symmetry.space_group_name_H-M   'P 1'
#
loop_
_entity.id
_entity.type
_entity.pdbx_description
1 polymer ?
#
loop_
_entity_poly.entity_id
_entity_poly.type
_entity_poly.pdbx_seq_one_letter_code
_entity_poly.pdbx_strand_id
1 'polypeptide(L)'
;MTHPLLREGLAVALGGRGGRDAPVILDVGCFLLRSSLVELDSLCSERAYLEEAVSFSYPASGIYVRFLLETLGLDSVLALYRRYSRPDRDTADWVIDPADLPANKSWRDWLDRWRQFAVLRPADTPPEDGGVILELEGATVWDRGEKYCFRLDGDLTFSEADPPDGYRSSRFQELFPEQAYPGCRYLVSIRDREIGVYDLYLNTLLANRVPPFMFPAPEPAADESPLIFSVDKSLFTIPLEELVPLMLE
;
A
#
# COMPACT_ATOMS: atom_id res chain seq x y z
N MET A 1 -2.04 20.16 -21.19
CA MET A 1 -1.70 18.86 -20.58
C MET A 1 -0.70 19.08 -19.44
N THR A 2 -0.70 18.23 -18.42
CA THR A 2 0.27 18.24 -17.31
C THR A 2 1.22 17.07 -17.47
N HIS A 3 2.50 17.26 -17.13
CA HIS A 3 3.51 16.22 -17.24
C HIS A 3 3.08 14.96 -16.46
N PRO A 4 3.15 13.75 -17.05
CA PRO A 4 2.54 12.55 -16.49
C PRO A 4 3.13 12.14 -15.13
N LEU A 5 4.44 12.31 -14.90
CA LEU A 5 5.06 12.12 -13.58
C LEU A 5 4.32 12.86 -12.46
N LEU A 6 4.01 14.14 -12.68
CA LEU A 6 3.37 14.97 -11.64
C LEU A 6 1.88 14.69 -11.56
N ARG A 7 1.21 14.47 -12.69
CA ARG A 7 -0.24 14.18 -12.71
C ARG A 7 -0.57 12.86 -12.07
N GLU A 8 0.04 11.79 -12.56
CA GLU A 8 -0.23 10.43 -12.09
C GLU A 8 0.45 10.19 -10.75
N GLY A 9 1.67 10.70 -10.56
CA GLY A 9 2.38 10.57 -9.28
C GLY A 9 1.65 11.23 -8.13
N LEU A 10 1.08 12.43 -8.31
CA LEU A 10 0.28 13.07 -7.26
C LEU A 10 -1.00 12.29 -6.94
N ALA A 11 -1.69 11.80 -7.97
CA ALA A 11 -2.89 10.97 -7.79
C ALA A 11 -2.57 9.70 -7.01
N VAL A 12 -1.49 9.00 -7.37
CA VAL A 12 -1.05 7.75 -6.73
C VAL A 12 -0.55 7.98 -5.31
N ALA A 13 0.25 9.03 -5.09
CA ALA A 13 0.87 9.33 -3.79
C ALA A 13 -0.17 9.65 -2.69
N LEU A 14 -1.35 10.13 -3.08
CA LEU A 14 -2.39 10.57 -2.16
C LEU A 14 -3.61 9.64 -2.14
N GLY A 15 -4.00 9.06 -3.27
CA GLY A 15 -5.26 8.32 -3.41
C GLY A 15 -5.09 6.85 -3.82
N GLY A 16 -3.86 6.37 -4.01
CA GLY A 16 -3.62 5.01 -4.48
C GLY A 16 -4.06 4.81 -5.94
N ARG A 17 -4.26 3.53 -6.34
CA ARG A 17 -4.82 3.20 -7.67
C ARG A 17 -5.28 1.74 -7.78
N GLY A 18 -6.36 1.55 -8.55
CA GLY A 18 -6.80 0.20 -8.99
C GLY A 18 -7.18 -0.70 -7.82
N GLY A 19 -7.99 -0.18 -6.89
CA GLY A 19 -8.40 -0.91 -5.68
C GLY A 19 -7.26 -1.13 -4.67
N ARG A 20 -6.18 -0.37 -4.75
CA ARG A 20 -5.08 -0.39 -3.78
C ARG A 20 -4.91 1.00 -3.20
N ASP A 21 -4.81 1.06 -1.88
CA ASP A 21 -4.54 2.32 -1.19
C ASP A 21 -3.10 2.81 -1.46
N ALA A 22 -2.84 4.09 -1.20
CA ALA A 22 -1.56 4.72 -1.47
C ALA A 22 -0.36 3.94 -0.90
N PRO A 23 -0.32 3.53 0.38
CA PRO A 23 0.84 2.84 0.93
C PRO A 23 1.23 1.57 0.14
N VAL A 24 0.25 0.78 -0.28
CA VAL A 24 0.45 -0.46 -1.03
C VAL A 24 1.11 -0.20 -2.38
N ILE A 25 0.58 0.76 -3.13
CA ILE A 25 1.13 1.06 -4.47
C ILE A 25 2.49 1.77 -4.37
N LEU A 26 2.72 2.54 -3.32
CA LEU A 26 4.01 3.17 -3.06
C LEU A 26 5.11 2.15 -2.75
N ASP A 27 4.80 1.06 -2.05
CA ASP A 27 5.75 -0.04 -1.80
C ASP A 27 6.16 -0.74 -3.10
N VAL A 28 5.23 -0.92 -4.04
CA VAL A 28 5.54 -1.40 -5.40
C VAL A 28 6.46 -0.42 -6.12
N GLY A 29 6.16 0.88 -6.06
CA GLY A 29 7.01 1.92 -6.65
C GLY A 29 8.44 1.91 -6.10
N CYS A 30 8.58 1.73 -4.78
CA CYS A 30 9.87 1.61 -4.13
C CYS A 30 10.65 0.38 -4.62
N PHE A 31 9.98 -0.78 -4.72
CA PHE A 31 10.57 -2.00 -5.26
C PHE A 31 11.09 -1.77 -6.69
N LEU A 32 10.28 -1.19 -7.57
CA LEU A 32 10.64 -0.95 -8.97
C LEU A 32 11.87 -0.06 -9.12
N LEU A 33 11.94 1.04 -8.35
CA LEU A 33 13.07 1.98 -8.42
C LEU A 33 14.34 1.41 -7.78
N ARG A 34 14.23 0.67 -6.67
CA ARG A 34 15.40 0.01 -6.02
C ARG A 34 15.97 -1.13 -6.86
N SER A 35 15.10 -1.87 -7.55
CA SER A 35 15.51 -2.97 -8.43
C SER A 35 15.96 -2.51 -9.82
N SER A 36 15.93 -1.20 -10.10
CA SER A 36 16.27 -0.63 -11.42
C SER A 36 15.39 -1.18 -12.55
N LEU A 37 14.17 -1.63 -12.22
CA LEU A 37 13.14 -1.98 -13.20
C LEU A 37 12.51 -0.73 -13.84
N VAL A 38 12.60 0.41 -13.14
CA VAL A 38 12.27 1.75 -13.62
C VAL A 38 13.40 2.68 -13.20
N GLU A 39 13.82 3.56 -14.10
CA GLU A 39 14.80 4.60 -13.81
C GLU A 39 14.09 5.95 -13.59
N LEU A 40 14.56 6.72 -12.60
CA LEU A 40 13.95 8.03 -12.33
C LEU A 40 14.01 8.97 -13.55
N ASP A 41 15.09 8.90 -14.33
CA ASP A 41 15.26 9.73 -15.52
C ASP A 41 14.22 9.41 -16.60
N SER A 42 13.77 8.15 -16.73
CA SER A 42 12.71 7.79 -17.68
C SER A 42 11.37 8.40 -17.27
N LEU A 43 11.13 8.56 -15.96
CA LEU A 43 9.94 9.21 -15.45
C LEU A 43 9.91 10.72 -15.70
N CYS A 44 11.08 11.37 -15.78
CA CYS A 44 11.18 12.82 -16.00
C CYS A 44 10.97 13.25 -17.46
N SER A 45 10.94 12.31 -18.40
CA SER A 45 10.67 12.54 -19.82
C SER A 45 9.29 12.03 -20.18
N GLU A 46 8.41 12.89 -20.70
CA GLU A 46 7.06 12.50 -21.11
C GLU A 46 7.06 11.34 -22.11
N ARG A 47 7.96 11.38 -23.10
CA ARG A 47 8.03 10.31 -24.11
C ARG A 47 8.43 8.98 -23.47
N ALA A 48 9.52 8.97 -22.71
CA ALA A 48 9.98 7.74 -22.06
C ALA A 48 8.91 7.23 -21.07
N TYR A 49 8.29 8.13 -20.30
CA TYR A 49 7.19 7.80 -19.41
C TYR A 49 6.03 7.09 -20.11
N LEU A 50 5.62 7.58 -21.28
CA LEU A 50 4.49 7.02 -22.03
C LEU A 50 4.84 5.69 -22.73
N GLU A 51 6.13 5.42 -22.94
CA GLU A 51 6.63 4.11 -23.39
C GLU A 51 6.66 3.08 -22.25
N GLU A 52 6.76 3.52 -20.99
CA GLU A 52 6.70 2.65 -19.81
C GLU A 52 5.29 2.07 -19.58
N ALA A 53 5.24 0.81 -19.16
CA ALA A 53 3.98 0.18 -18.76
C ALA A 53 3.36 0.94 -17.58
N VAL A 54 2.06 1.20 -17.62
CA VAL A 54 1.32 1.92 -16.56
C VAL A 54 1.43 1.24 -15.19
N SER A 55 1.60 -0.07 -15.17
CA SER A 55 1.84 -0.87 -13.96
C SER A 55 3.18 -0.57 -13.29
N PHE A 56 4.11 0.08 -14.01
CA PHE A 56 5.45 0.45 -13.53
C PHE A 56 5.58 1.95 -13.33
N SER A 57 5.19 2.75 -14.33
CA SER A 57 5.35 4.20 -14.29
C SER A 57 4.51 4.84 -13.19
N TYR A 58 3.27 4.37 -12.94
CA TYR A 58 2.40 4.98 -11.94
C TYR A 58 2.88 4.75 -10.50
N PRO A 59 3.18 3.51 -10.04
CA PRO A 59 3.76 3.30 -8.72
C PRO A 59 5.07 4.07 -8.52
N ALA A 60 5.97 4.02 -9.51
CA ALA A 60 7.28 4.69 -9.44
C ALA A 60 7.12 6.23 -9.37
N SER A 61 6.15 6.78 -10.11
CA SER A 61 5.79 8.20 -10.00
C SER A 61 5.22 8.56 -8.64
N GLY A 62 4.35 7.70 -8.11
CA GLY A 62 3.73 7.90 -6.80
C GLY A 62 4.78 8.05 -5.71
N ILE A 63 5.72 7.12 -5.64
CA ILE A 63 6.76 7.13 -4.59
C ILE A 63 7.70 8.32 -4.75
N TYR A 64 8.02 8.71 -5.99
CA TYR A 64 8.84 9.89 -6.22
C TYR A 64 8.11 11.19 -5.85
N VAL A 65 6.83 11.33 -6.23
CA VAL A 65 6.04 12.51 -5.84
C VAL A 65 5.81 12.55 -4.33
N ARG A 66 5.68 11.39 -3.67
CA ARG A 66 5.66 11.33 -2.20
C ARG A 66 6.93 11.92 -1.59
N PHE A 67 8.10 11.56 -2.12
CA PHE A 67 9.37 12.19 -1.73
C PHE A 67 9.37 13.71 -1.94
N LEU A 68 8.87 14.19 -3.08
CA LEU A 68 8.78 15.63 -3.35
C LEU A 68 7.87 16.33 -2.33
N LEU A 69 6.73 15.74 -1.98
CA LEU A 69 5.80 16.28 -0.99
C LEU A 69 6.45 16.40 0.39
N GLU A 70 7.18 15.37 0.83
CA GLU A 70 7.85 15.34 2.13
C GLU A 70 9.08 16.25 2.20
N THR A 71 9.76 16.45 1.06
CA THR A 71 11.02 17.21 1.00
C THR A 71 10.79 18.70 0.74
N LEU A 72 9.85 19.03 -0.16
CA LEU A 72 9.61 20.40 -0.62
C LEU A 72 8.34 21.03 -0.04
N GLY A 73 7.43 20.21 0.48
CA GLY A 73 6.09 20.63 0.90
C GLY A 73 5.11 20.75 -0.26
N LEU A 74 3.81 20.77 0.08
CA LEU A 74 2.70 20.79 -0.88
C LEU A 74 2.76 22.00 -1.83
N ASP A 75 3.03 23.20 -1.32
CA ASP A 75 3.04 24.44 -2.12
C ASP A 75 4.08 24.39 -3.25
N SER A 76 5.29 23.88 -2.94
CA SER A 76 6.37 23.70 -3.92
C SER A 76 6.01 22.66 -4.98
N VAL A 77 5.38 21.55 -4.57
CA VAL A 77 4.90 20.52 -5.51
C VAL A 77 3.80 21.07 -6.42
N LEU A 78 2.88 21.89 -5.90
CA LEU A 78 1.86 22.56 -6.72
C LEU A 78 2.47 23.59 -7.67
N ALA A 79 3.53 24.30 -7.25
CA ALA A 79 4.27 25.21 -8.13
C ALA A 79 4.95 24.45 -9.28
N LEU A 80 5.58 23.30 -8.99
CA LEU A 80 6.11 22.38 -10.01
C LEU A 80 4.99 21.90 -10.94
N TYR A 81 3.90 21.39 -10.39
CA TYR A 81 2.74 20.93 -11.16
C TYR A 81 2.25 21.99 -12.14
N ARG A 82 2.07 23.23 -11.69
CA ARG A 82 1.63 24.36 -12.54
C ARG A 82 2.67 24.72 -13.60
N ARG A 83 3.95 24.80 -13.23
CA ARG A 83 5.06 25.08 -14.17
C ARG A 83 5.11 24.06 -15.30
N TYR A 84 4.86 22.81 -14.93
CA TYR A 84 4.80 21.66 -15.81
C TYR A 84 3.35 21.28 -16.19
N SER A 85 2.47 22.28 -16.28
CA SER A 85 1.12 22.19 -16.85
C SER A 85 0.98 23.25 -17.93
N ARG A 86 0.81 22.88 -19.20
CA ARG A 86 0.63 23.86 -20.29
C ARG A 86 -0.45 23.40 -21.28
N PRO A 87 -1.42 24.27 -21.62
CA PRO A 87 -2.48 23.91 -22.56
C PRO A 87 -2.00 23.82 -24.02
N ASP A 88 -0.97 24.59 -24.42
CA ASP A 88 -0.73 24.89 -25.85
C ASP A 88 0.68 24.54 -26.37
N ARG A 89 1.36 23.51 -25.82
CA ARG A 89 2.72 23.16 -26.30
C ARG A 89 2.70 22.05 -27.35
N ASP A 90 3.44 22.30 -28.43
CA ASP A 90 3.79 21.32 -29.46
C ASP A 90 4.61 20.17 -28.84
N THR A 91 4.33 18.95 -29.30
CA THR A 91 4.64 17.63 -28.69
C THR A 91 6.12 17.23 -28.67
N ALA A 92 7.07 18.18 -28.58
CA ALA A 92 8.49 17.86 -28.55
C ALA A 92 8.96 17.50 -27.13
N ASP A 93 9.34 16.23 -26.93
CA ASP A 93 10.10 15.64 -25.81
C ASP A 93 10.12 16.50 -24.54
N TRP A 94 8.99 16.50 -23.82
CA TRP A 94 8.86 17.29 -22.61
C TRP A 94 9.63 16.64 -21.47
N VAL A 95 10.63 17.34 -20.95
CA VAL A 95 11.45 16.88 -19.83
C VAL A 95 11.35 17.84 -18.66
N ILE A 96 11.24 17.32 -17.44
CA ILE A 96 11.37 18.11 -16.21
C ILE A 96 12.83 18.47 -16.01
N ASP A 97 13.11 19.76 -15.85
CA ASP A 97 14.46 20.27 -15.62
C ASP A 97 15.00 19.72 -14.28
N PRO A 98 16.13 18.99 -14.27
CA PRO A 98 16.75 18.51 -13.04
C PRO A 98 17.06 19.61 -12.01
N ALA A 99 17.25 20.86 -12.44
CA ALA A 99 17.46 21.99 -11.54
C ALA A 99 16.21 22.37 -10.74
N ASP A 100 15.02 21.96 -11.20
CA ASP A 100 13.76 22.15 -10.47
C ASP A 100 13.48 21.01 -9.46
N LEU A 101 14.30 19.96 -9.45
CA LEU A 101 14.13 18.78 -8.61
C LEU A 101 15.20 18.72 -7.50
N PRO A 102 14.91 18.05 -6.37
CA PRO A 102 15.93 17.76 -5.38
C PRO A 102 17.08 16.94 -5.97
N ALA A 103 18.28 17.10 -5.42
CA ALA A 103 19.45 16.35 -5.86
C ALA A 103 19.23 14.83 -5.77
N ASN A 104 19.74 14.08 -6.76
CA ASN A 104 19.58 12.62 -6.83
C ASN A 104 20.09 11.90 -5.56
N LYS A 105 21.13 12.43 -4.90
CA LYS A 105 21.59 11.90 -3.61
C LYS A 105 20.49 11.97 -2.55
N SER A 106 19.80 13.10 -2.42
CA SER A 106 18.70 13.26 -1.46
C SER A 106 17.55 12.30 -1.75
N TRP A 107 17.26 12.06 -3.02
CA TRP A 107 16.30 11.04 -3.43
C TRP A 107 16.73 9.64 -2.99
N ARG A 108 17.95 9.21 -3.31
CA ARG A 108 18.48 7.88 -2.91
C ARG A 108 18.50 7.70 -1.40
N ASP A 109 19.00 8.69 -0.66
CA ASP A 109 19.02 8.66 0.81
C ASP A 109 17.60 8.60 1.41
N TRP A 110 16.61 9.20 0.76
CA TRP A 110 15.20 9.07 1.16
C TRP A 110 14.63 7.70 0.81
N LEU A 111 14.87 7.23 -0.43
CA LEU A 111 14.39 5.94 -0.90
C LEU A 111 14.96 4.80 -0.08
N ASP A 112 16.24 4.85 0.32
CA ASP A 112 16.88 3.84 1.19
C ASP A 112 16.28 3.82 2.60
N ARG A 113 15.80 4.97 3.08
CA ARG A 113 15.07 5.06 4.34
C ARG A 113 13.59 4.74 4.21
N TRP A 114 13.06 4.60 2.99
CA TRP A 114 11.70 4.11 2.78
C TRP A 114 11.61 2.73 3.42
N ARG A 115 10.97 2.72 4.59
CA ARG A 115 10.56 1.49 5.23
C ARG A 115 9.34 1.06 4.43
N GLN A 116 9.57 0.23 3.41
CA GLN A 116 8.54 -0.73 3.05
C GLN A 116 8.03 -1.29 4.38
N PHE A 117 6.72 -1.42 4.57
CA PHE A 117 6.16 -1.94 5.83
C PHE A 117 6.06 -0.93 7.01
N ALA A 118 5.77 0.35 6.76
CA ALA A 118 5.35 1.22 7.87
C ALA A 118 4.11 0.64 8.58
N VAL A 119 3.16 0.15 7.78
CA VAL A 119 1.82 -0.23 8.21
C VAL A 119 1.70 -1.70 8.60
N LEU A 120 2.31 -2.65 7.88
CA LEU A 120 2.26 -4.09 8.20
C LEU A 120 3.64 -4.66 8.48
N ARG A 121 3.96 -5.01 9.73
CA ARG A 121 5.31 -5.49 10.11
C ARG A 121 5.28 -6.92 10.64
N PRO A 122 6.29 -7.76 10.34
CA PRO A 122 6.53 -8.97 11.13
C PRO A 122 6.64 -8.58 12.61
N ALA A 123 6.09 -9.42 13.48
CA ALA A 123 6.29 -9.28 14.92
C ALA A 123 7.01 -10.54 15.42
N ASP A 124 8.15 -10.33 16.10
CA ASP A 124 9.03 -11.45 16.48
C ASP A 124 8.43 -12.31 17.61
N THR A 125 7.54 -11.75 18.43
CA THR A 125 6.89 -12.47 19.52
C THR A 125 5.47 -11.96 19.80
N PRO A 126 4.55 -12.85 20.26
CA PRO A 126 3.30 -12.43 20.88
C PRO A 126 3.58 -11.46 22.04
N PRO A 127 2.74 -10.44 22.25
CA PRO A 127 2.85 -9.59 23.44
C PRO A 127 2.71 -10.38 24.73
N GLU A 128 3.62 -10.13 25.67
CA GLU A 128 3.42 -10.50 27.07
C GLU A 128 2.41 -9.55 27.76
N ASP A 129 2.39 -8.26 27.36
CA ASP A 129 1.65 -7.18 28.04
C ASP A 129 0.57 -6.48 27.16
N GLY A 130 -0.04 -7.19 26.22
CA GLY A 130 -1.09 -6.64 25.34
C GLY A 130 -2.50 -7.00 25.80
N GLY A 131 -3.45 -6.06 25.69
CA GLY A 131 -4.87 -6.38 25.84
C GLY A 131 -5.30 -7.29 24.69
N VAL A 132 -5.55 -8.57 24.97
CA VAL A 132 -6.17 -9.48 24.00
C VAL A 132 -7.56 -8.93 23.69
N ILE A 133 -7.80 -8.59 22.42
CA ILE A 133 -9.12 -8.13 21.96
C ILE A 133 -9.90 -9.24 21.26
N LEU A 134 -9.21 -10.27 20.79
CA LEU A 134 -9.81 -11.43 20.15
C LEU A 134 -8.98 -12.69 20.42
N GLU A 135 -9.68 -13.76 20.79
CA GLU A 135 -9.12 -15.11 20.86
C GLU A 135 -10.13 -16.09 20.26
N LEU A 136 -9.75 -16.72 19.15
CA LEU A 136 -10.50 -17.76 18.43
C LEU A 136 -9.56 -18.93 18.14
N GLU A 137 -10.11 -20.08 17.74
CA GLU A 137 -9.30 -21.17 17.19
C GLU A 137 -8.59 -20.67 15.91
N GLY A 138 -7.25 -20.75 15.89
CA GLY A 138 -6.43 -20.28 14.76
C GLY A 138 -6.23 -18.76 14.66
N ALA A 139 -6.73 -17.96 15.62
CA ALA A 139 -6.53 -16.51 15.61
C ALA A 139 -6.43 -15.86 16.99
N THR A 140 -5.47 -14.96 17.15
CA THR A 140 -5.37 -14.07 18.31
C THR A 140 -5.02 -12.67 17.86
N VAL A 141 -5.73 -11.67 18.39
CA VAL A 141 -5.48 -10.26 18.10
C VAL A 141 -5.29 -9.49 19.41
N TRP A 142 -4.25 -8.69 19.46
CA TRP A 142 -3.92 -7.84 20.60
C TRP A 142 -3.93 -6.36 20.22
N ASP A 143 -4.36 -5.53 21.16
CA ASP A 143 -4.15 -4.09 21.12
C ASP A 143 -2.76 -3.73 21.65
N ARG A 144 -1.99 -2.97 20.85
CA ARG A 144 -0.72 -2.35 21.24
C ARG A 144 -0.68 -0.85 20.95
N GLY A 145 -1.69 -0.10 21.41
CA GLY A 145 -1.72 1.35 21.29
C GLY A 145 -2.04 1.78 19.86
N GLU A 146 -1.03 2.18 19.09
CA GLU A 146 -1.22 2.62 17.68
C GLU A 146 -1.33 1.46 16.68
N LYS A 147 -1.13 0.22 17.13
CA LYS A 147 -1.14 -0.98 16.28
C LYS A 147 -2.03 -2.07 16.84
N TYR A 148 -2.59 -2.88 15.95
CA TYR A 148 -3.05 -4.23 16.23
C TYR A 148 -1.92 -5.22 15.98
N CYS A 149 -1.78 -6.23 16.84
CA CYS A 149 -0.91 -7.38 16.61
C CYS A 149 -1.79 -8.59 16.33
N PHE A 150 -1.44 -9.38 15.32
CA PHE A 150 -2.15 -10.55 14.87
C PHE A 150 -1.25 -11.78 15.01
N ARG A 151 -1.84 -12.90 15.42
CA ARG A 151 -1.31 -14.25 15.27
C ARG A 151 -2.39 -15.06 14.59
N LEU A 152 -2.17 -15.48 13.36
CA LEU A 152 -3.20 -16.12 12.53
C LEU A 152 -2.65 -17.37 11.83
N ASP A 153 -3.49 -18.39 11.77
CA ASP A 153 -3.28 -19.62 10.98
C ASP A 153 -4.09 -19.62 9.67
N GLY A 154 -4.93 -18.61 9.44
CA GLY A 154 -5.80 -18.52 8.26
C GLY A 154 -6.43 -17.14 8.06
N ASP A 155 -7.44 -17.09 7.19
CA ASP A 155 -8.14 -15.87 6.82
C ASP A 155 -9.12 -15.45 7.95
N LEU A 156 -9.01 -14.21 8.41
CA LEU A 156 -9.85 -13.63 9.47
C LEU A 156 -10.67 -12.47 8.92
N THR A 157 -11.98 -12.48 9.17
CA THR A 157 -12.91 -11.41 8.77
C THR A 157 -13.47 -10.67 9.98
N PHE A 158 -13.87 -9.42 9.77
CA PHE A 158 -14.55 -8.58 10.76
C PHE A 158 -15.79 -7.94 10.14
N SER A 159 -16.94 -8.15 10.76
CA SER A 159 -18.25 -7.67 10.29
C SER A 159 -18.81 -6.63 11.24
N GLU A 160 -19.53 -5.64 10.69
CA GLU A 160 -20.35 -4.76 11.51
C GLU A 160 -21.59 -5.52 12.00
N ALA A 161 -22.21 -5.07 13.10
CA ALA A 161 -23.41 -5.70 13.63
C ALA A 161 -24.61 -5.62 12.67
N ASP A 162 -24.64 -4.58 11.83
CA ASP A 162 -25.68 -4.33 10.82
C ASP A 162 -25.03 -4.02 9.47
N PRO A 163 -24.58 -5.05 8.72
CA PRO A 163 -23.94 -4.85 7.42
C PRO A 163 -24.95 -4.31 6.39
N PRO A 164 -24.51 -3.50 5.40
CA PRO A 164 -25.41 -2.96 4.37
C PRO A 164 -26.16 -4.07 3.63
N ASP A 165 -27.49 -4.01 3.67
CA ASP A 165 -28.34 -5.01 3.05
C ASP A 165 -28.11 -5.09 1.52
N GLY A 166 -28.00 -6.32 1.01
CA GLY A 166 -27.79 -6.62 -0.40
C GLY A 166 -26.40 -6.27 -0.96
N TYR A 167 -25.50 -5.64 -0.19
CA TYR A 167 -24.15 -5.32 -0.67
C TYR A 167 -23.31 -6.60 -0.86
N ARG A 168 -22.49 -6.62 -1.92
CA ARG A 168 -21.55 -7.70 -2.22
C ARG A 168 -20.20 -7.14 -2.61
N SER A 169 -19.16 -7.57 -1.91
CA SER A 169 -17.78 -7.21 -2.26
C SER A 169 -17.32 -7.99 -3.49
N SER A 170 -16.99 -7.27 -4.56
CA SER A 170 -16.35 -7.88 -5.74
C SER A 170 -14.97 -8.43 -5.37
N ARG A 171 -14.25 -7.75 -4.46
CA ARG A 171 -12.94 -8.19 -4.00
C ARG A 171 -13.01 -9.50 -3.22
N PHE A 172 -14.01 -9.67 -2.36
CA PHE A 172 -14.24 -10.94 -1.68
C PHE A 172 -14.53 -12.06 -2.69
N GLN A 173 -15.39 -11.81 -3.69
CA GLN A 173 -15.74 -12.79 -4.71
C GLN A 173 -14.53 -13.21 -5.58
N GLU A 174 -13.60 -12.28 -5.85
CA GLU A 174 -12.35 -12.61 -6.53
C GLU A 174 -11.46 -13.53 -5.69
N LEU A 175 -11.40 -13.29 -4.38
CA LEU A 175 -10.56 -14.05 -3.46
C LEU A 175 -11.18 -15.42 -3.12
N PHE A 176 -12.50 -15.51 -2.99
CA PHE A 176 -13.24 -16.71 -2.59
C PHE A 176 -14.41 -16.95 -3.55
N PRO A 177 -14.13 -17.41 -4.79
CA PRO A 177 -15.16 -17.52 -5.83
C PRO A 177 -16.29 -18.50 -5.48
N GLU A 178 -16.02 -19.48 -4.63
CA GLU A 178 -16.97 -20.52 -4.23
C GLU A 178 -17.75 -20.18 -2.94
N GLN A 179 -17.42 -19.08 -2.26
CA GLN A 179 -18.06 -18.69 -0.99
C GLN A 179 -19.04 -17.54 -1.18
N ALA A 180 -20.17 -17.61 -0.47
CA ALA A 180 -21.07 -16.47 -0.37
C ALA A 180 -20.45 -15.40 0.53
N TYR A 181 -20.46 -14.15 0.07
CA TYR A 181 -19.96 -13.02 0.87
C TYR A 181 -20.72 -12.88 2.20
N PRO A 182 -20.05 -12.94 3.36
CA PRO A 182 -20.73 -12.96 4.67
C PRO A 182 -21.12 -11.56 5.17
N GLY A 183 -20.96 -10.50 4.35
CA GLY A 183 -21.23 -9.13 4.77
C GLY A 183 -20.12 -8.51 5.64
N CYS A 184 -18.90 -9.07 5.61
CA CYS A 184 -17.79 -8.58 6.42
C CYS A 184 -17.14 -7.33 5.82
N ARG A 185 -16.79 -6.36 6.67
CA ARG A 185 -16.15 -5.12 6.23
C ARG A 185 -14.67 -5.28 6.02
N TYR A 186 -13.96 -5.88 6.97
CA TYR A 186 -12.52 -6.08 6.85
C TYR A 186 -12.19 -7.56 6.68
N LEU A 187 -11.13 -7.81 5.92
CA LEU A 187 -10.53 -9.13 5.76
C LEU A 187 -9.02 -9.01 5.93
N VAL A 188 -8.49 -9.87 6.78
CA VAL A 188 -7.06 -10.13 6.91
C VAL A 188 -6.81 -11.51 6.33
N SER A 189 -6.24 -11.56 5.14
CA SER A 189 -6.00 -12.80 4.41
C SER A 189 -4.55 -13.23 4.46
N ILE A 190 -4.33 -14.54 4.59
CA ILE A 190 -3.04 -15.22 4.58
C ILE A 190 -3.06 -16.27 3.47
N ARG A 191 -2.28 -16.06 2.41
CA ARG A 191 -2.18 -16.97 1.27
C ARG A 191 -0.75 -17.06 0.79
N ASP A 192 -0.19 -18.26 0.69
CA ASP A 192 1.19 -18.48 0.22
C ASP A 192 2.23 -17.57 0.92
N ARG A 193 2.03 -17.32 2.22
CA ARG A 193 2.82 -16.41 3.08
C ARG A 193 2.70 -14.92 2.74
N GLU A 194 1.80 -14.56 1.82
CA GLU A 194 1.36 -13.19 1.62
C GLU A 194 0.30 -12.83 2.66
N ILE A 195 0.43 -11.63 3.22
CA ILE A 195 -0.60 -11.08 4.11
C ILE A 195 -1.25 -9.92 3.37
N GLY A 196 -2.58 -9.93 3.28
CA GLY A 196 -3.37 -8.83 2.72
C GLY A 196 -4.41 -8.35 3.72
N VAL A 197 -4.49 -7.03 3.92
CA VAL A 197 -5.52 -6.38 4.73
C VAL A 197 -6.42 -5.60 3.78
N TYR A 198 -7.72 -5.88 3.82
CA TYR A 198 -8.71 -5.34 2.89
C TYR A 198 -9.83 -4.60 3.61
N ASP A 199 -10.32 -3.51 3.02
CA ASP A 199 -11.68 -3.00 3.23
C ASP A 199 -12.56 -3.50 2.07
N LEU A 200 -13.46 -4.43 2.36
CA LEU A 200 -14.34 -5.10 1.41
C LEU A 200 -15.57 -4.25 1.05
N TYR A 201 -15.93 -3.26 1.86
CA TYR A 201 -16.95 -2.28 1.50
C TYR A 201 -16.43 -1.31 0.45
N LEU A 202 -15.13 -0.99 0.50
CA LEU A 202 -14.46 -0.17 -0.49
C LEU A 202 -13.77 -0.97 -1.60
N ASN A 203 -13.80 -2.31 -1.54
CA ASN A 203 -13.06 -3.22 -2.43
C ASN A 203 -11.59 -2.82 -2.60
N THR A 204 -10.96 -2.41 -1.49
CA THR A 204 -9.62 -1.81 -1.48
C THR A 204 -8.65 -2.62 -0.62
N LEU A 205 -7.47 -2.90 -1.15
CA LEU A 205 -6.32 -3.42 -0.42
C LEU A 205 -5.65 -2.27 0.35
N LEU A 206 -5.69 -2.34 1.68
CA LEU A 206 -5.18 -1.31 2.59
C LEU A 206 -3.70 -1.50 2.92
N ALA A 207 -3.28 -2.75 3.10
CA ALA A 207 -1.89 -3.12 3.30
C ALA A 207 -1.62 -4.52 2.74
N ASN A 208 -0.40 -4.74 2.28
CA ASN A 208 0.07 -6.07 1.93
C ASN A 208 1.50 -6.30 2.39
N ARG A 209 1.83 -7.57 2.55
CA ARG A 209 3.19 -8.04 2.69
C ARG A 209 3.40 -9.22 1.77
N VAL A 210 4.32 -9.07 0.83
CA VAL A 210 4.68 -10.08 -0.15
C VAL A 210 6.19 -10.29 -0.05
N PRO A 211 6.66 -11.40 0.55
CA PRO A 211 8.08 -11.59 0.88
C PRO A 211 9.07 -11.32 -0.27
N PRO A 212 8.81 -11.76 -1.52
CA PRO A 212 9.71 -11.47 -2.65
C PRO A 212 9.87 -9.99 -3.02
N PHE A 213 8.91 -9.13 -2.62
CA PHE A 213 8.96 -7.69 -2.91
C PHE A 213 9.54 -6.86 -1.76
N MET A 214 10.02 -7.52 -0.70
CA MET A 214 10.66 -6.85 0.44
C MET A 214 12.15 -6.62 0.16
N PHE A 215 12.69 -5.49 0.65
CA PHE A 215 14.08 -5.09 0.53
C PHE A 215 14.68 -4.71 1.90
N PRO A 216 15.70 -5.44 2.38
CA PRO A 216 16.21 -6.69 1.79
C PRO A 216 15.14 -7.79 1.82
N ALA A 217 15.19 -8.72 0.87
CA ALA A 217 14.32 -9.88 0.91
C ALA A 217 14.60 -10.62 2.23
N PRO A 218 13.56 -10.97 3.01
CA PRO A 218 13.78 -11.75 4.22
C PRO A 218 14.39 -13.08 3.79
N GLU A 219 15.22 -13.67 4.65
CA GLU A 219 15.55 -15.08 4.49
C GLU A 219 14.24 -15.89 4.48
N PRO A 220 14.14 -16.94 3.65
CA PRO A 220 12.99 -17.81 3.68
C PRO A 220 12.87 -18.41 5.08
N ALA A 221 11.96 -17.88 5.89
CA ALA A 221 11.63 -18.50 7.17
C ALA A 221 11.10 -19.91 6.88
N ALA A 222 11.41 -20.85 7.77
CA ALA A 222 10.77 -22.18 7.78
C ALA A 222 9.24 -22.01 7.90
N ASP A 223 8.46 -23.09 7.74
CA ASP A 223 6.99 -23.05 7.84
C ASP A 223 6.49 -22.59 9.22
N GLU A 224 6.51 -21.27 9.45
CA GLU A 224 6.09 -20.61 10.67
C GLU A 224 4.60 -20.27 10.57
N SER A 225 3.76 -21.31 10.66
CA SER A 225 2.38 -21.12 11.12
C SER A 225 2.37 -21.27 12.64
N PRO A 226 1.73 -20.36 13.40
CA PRO A 226 0.99 -19.18 12.95
C PRO A 226 1.89 -18.01 12.52
N LEU A 227 1.41 -17.20 11.57
CA LEU A 227 2.06 -15.95 11.21
C LEU A 227 1.77 -14.88 12.26
N ILE A 228 2.82 -14.19 12.71
CA ILE A 228 2.72 -13.08 13.67
C ILE A 228 3.14 -11.77 13.01
N PHE A 229 2.26 -10.78 13.05
CA PHE A 229 2.49 -9.47 12.43
C PHE A 229 1.70 -8.37 13.14
N SER A 230 2.04 -7.12 12.87
CA SER A 230 1.33 -5.95 13.36
C SER A 230 0.85 -5.07 12.23
N VAL A 231 -0.31 -4.42 12.43
CA VAL A 231 -0.96 -3.52 11.49
C VAL A 231 -1.27 -2.20 12.19
N ASP A 232 -1.01 -1.05 11.58
CA ASP A 232 -1.41 0.25 12.17
C ASP A 232 -2.93 0.35 12.29
N LYS A 233 -3.42 0.81 13.45
CA LYS A 233 -4.86 0.98 13.70
C LYS A 233 -5.50 1.99 12.74
N SER A 234 -4.72 2.94 12.23
CA SER A 234 -5.18 3.98 11.29
C SER A 234 -5.72 3.44 9.97
N LEU A 235 -5.45 2.17 9.64
CA LEU A 235 -6.08 1.51 8.48
C LEU A 235 -7.56 1.20 8.70
N PHE A 236 -7.98 1.05 9.94
CA PHE A 236 -9.35 0.67 10.28
C PHE A 236 -10.10 1.93 10.69
N THR A 237 -11.16 2.25 9.95
CA THR A 237 -12.03 3.39 10.29
C THR A 237 -12.97 3.09 11.46
N ILE A 238 -13.15 1.80 11.79
CA ILE A 238 -13.88 1.31 12.96
C ILE A 238 -12.89 0.44 13.75
N PRO A 239 -12.74 0.64 15.07
CA PRO A 239 -11.91 -0.23 15.90
C PRO A 239 -12.36 -1.69 15.79
N LEU A 240 -11.39 -2.62 15.71
CA LEU A 240 -11.69 -4.06 15.57
C LEU A 240 -12.47 -4.63 16.76
N GLU A 241 -12.32 -4.02 17.93
CA GLU A 241 -13.03 -4.34 19.17
C GLU A 241 -14.55 -4.13 19.07
N GLU A 242 -15.01 -3.31 18.12
CA GLU A 242 -16.42 -3.01 17.88
C GLU A 242 -17.05 -3.90 16.80
N LEU A 243 -16.27 -4.80 16.20
CA LEU A 243 -16.67 -5.65 15.09
C LEU A 243 -16.82 -7.10 15.53
N VAL A 244 -17.62 -7.85 14.78
CA VAL A 244 -17.84 -9.28 14.98
C VAL A 244 -16.81 -10.05 14.14
N PRO A 245 -15.84 -10.75 14.76
CA PRO A 245 -14.83 -11.50 14.05
C PRO A 245 -15.33 -12.89 13.64
N LEU A 246 -14.84 -13.39 12.50
CA LEU A 246 -15.12 -14.75 12.02
C LEU A 246 -13.93 -15.28 11.22
N MET A 247 -13.46 -16.48 11.57
CA MET A 247 -12.50 -17.24 10.74
C MET A 247 -13.21 -17.79 9.51
N LEU A 248 -12.60 -17.65 8.33
CA LEU A 248 -13.07 -18.32 7.13
C LEU A 248 -12.50 -19.74 7.06
N GLU A 249 -13.35 -20.69 6.69
CA GLU A 249 -12.97 -22.08 6.39
C GLU A 249 -12.52 -22.25 4.94
#